data_AF-A0A6V7MAB7-F1
#
_entry.id   AF-A0A6V7MAB7-F1
#
_cell.length_a   1.000
_cell.length_b   1.000
_cell.length_c   1.000
_cell.angle_alpha   90.00
_cell.angle_beta   90.00
_cell.angle_gamma   90.00
#
_symmetry.space_group_name_H-M   'P 1'
#
loop_
_entity.id
_entity.type
_entity.pdbx_description
1 polymer ?
#
loop_
_entity_poly.entity_id
_entity_poly.type
_entity_poly.pdbx_seq_one_letter_code
_entity_poly.pdbx_strand_id
1 'polypeptide(L)'
;AMMYQYYIKIVPTTYFRSNGAHLQTNQFSVTRHSKQITMFNGGSGMSGVFFTYELSPLMVKYTEKKKSFGHFATNVCAIIGGVFTVAGLIDTFFYHSVRAIQKKQELGKFN
;
A
#
# COMPACT_ATOMS: atom_id res chain seq x y z
N ALA A 1 -28.97 -15.22 -34.81
CA ALA A 1 -27.55 -14.90 -35.04
C ALA A 1 -27.02 -14.10 -33.86
N MET A 2 -25.74 -14.23 -33.49
CA MET A 2 -25.15 -13.60 -32.30
C MET A 2 -24.05 -12.60 -32.67
N MET A 3 -23.99 -11.49 -31.94
CA MET A 3 -22.93 -10.50 -32.02
C MET A 3 -22.16 -10.50 -30.71
N TYR A 4 -20.83 -10.64 -30.78
CA TYR A 4 -19.93 -10.54 -29.64
C TYR A 4 -18.98 -9.35 -29.84
N GLN A 5 -18.94 -8.45 -28.86
CA GLN A 5 -18.07 -7.28 -28.87
C GLN A 5 -17.12 -7.33 -27.68
N TYR A 6 -15.84 -7.11 -27.95
CA TYR A 6 -14.76 -7.08 -26.97
C TYR A 6 -14.12 -5.71 -26.98
N TYR A 7 -14.28 -4.95 -25.91
CA TYR A 7 -13.62 -3.67 -25.70
C TYR A 7 -12.35 -3.92 -24.90
N ILE A 8 -11.20 -3.76 -25.55
CA ILE A 8 -9.88 -4.00 -24.99
C ILE A 8 -9.25 -2.65 -24.68
N LYS A 9 -9.14 -2.32 -23.40
CA LYS A 9 -8.46 -1.12 -22.92
C LYS A 9 -7.02 -1.45 -22.58
N ILE A 10 -6.07 -0.82 -23.26
CA ILE A 10 -4.64 -1.02 -23.05
C ILE A 10 -4.09 0.12 -22.19
N VAL A 11 -3.39 -0.22 -21.11
CA VAL A 11 -2.77 0.72 -20.17
C VAL A 11 -1.26 0.58 -20.23
N PRO A 12 -0.53 1.59 -20.74
CA PRO A 12 0.92 1.59 -20.74
C PRO A 12 1.46 1.53 -19.31
N THR A 13 2.46 0.70 -19.08
CA THR A 13 3.08 0.49 -17.76
C THR A 13 4.59 0.44 -17.87
N THR A 14 5.28 1.31 -17.13
CA THR A 14 6.75 1.33 -17.11
C THR A 14 7.27 0.94 -15.73
N TYR A 15 8.22 0.01 -15.69
CA TYR A 15 8.93 -0.40 -14.49
C TYR A 15 10.34 0.20 -14.47
N PHE A 16 10.62 0.99 -13.42
CA PHE A 16 11.94 1.54 -13.12
C PHE A 16 12.57 0.68 -12.03
N ARG A 17 13.55 -0.15 -12.41
CA ARG A 17 14.28 -1.00 -11.48
C ARG A 17 15.42 -0.22 -10.82
N SER A 18 15.82 -0.60 -9.61
CA SER A 18 16.93 0.04 -8.90
C SER A 18 18.29 -0.06 -9.63
N ASN A 19 18.41 -0.94 -10.64
CA ASN A 19 19.61 -1.11 -11.47
C ASN A 19 19.63 -0.16 -12.70
N GLY A 20 18.73 0.82 -12.78
CA GLY A 20 18.62 1.74 -13.91
C GLY A 20 17.94 1.15 -15.16
N ALA A 21 17.65 -0.15 -15.17
CA ALA A 21 16.88 -0.78 -16.24
C ALA A 21 15.43 -0.27 -16.25
N HIS A 22 14.94 0.03 -17.45
CA HIS A 22 13.55 0.45 -17.71
C HIS A 22 12.87 -0.61 -18.55
N LEU A 23 11.78 -1.18 -18.04
CA LEU A 23 10.97 -2.14 -18.77
C LEU A 23 9.63 -1.48 -19.12
N GLN A 24 9.38 -1.32 -20.42
CA GLN A 24 8.10 -0.86 -20.94
C GLN A 24 7.21 -2.06 -21.24
N THR A 25 6.02 -2.05 -20.65
CA THR A 25 5.03 -3.12 -20.77
C THR A 25 3.65 -2.50 -20.98
N ASN A 26 2.69 -3.32 -21.41
CA ASN A 26 1.31 -2.89 -21.55
C ASN A 26 0.43 -3.84 -20.75
N GLN A 27 -0.39 -3.28 -19.86
CA GLN A 27 -1.47 -4.00 -19.21
C GLN A 27 -2.73 -3.88 -20.06
N PHE A 28 -3.67 -4.81 -19.93
CA PHE A 28 -4.93 -4.74 -20.65
C PHE A 28 -6.10 -5.15 -19.77
N SER A 29 -7.27 -4.57 -20.05
CA SER A 29 -8.55 -4.94 -19.45
C SER A 29 -9.57 -5.15 -20.58
N VAL A 30 -10.48 -6.12 -20.41
CA VAL A 30 -11.43 -6.52 -21.45
C VAL A 30 -12.86 -6.48 -20.92
N THR A 31 -13.72 -5.74 -21.60
CA THR A 31 -15.17 -5.74 -21.38
C THR A 31 -15.87 -6.45 -22.53
N ARG A 32 -16.74 -7.41 -22.21
CA ARG A 32 -17.42 -8.28 -23.18
C ARG A 32 -18.90 -7.93 -23.23
N HIS A 33 -19.42 -7.68 -24.44
CA HIS A 33 -20.85 -7.50 -24.69
C HIS A 33 -21.33 -8.54 -25.70
N SER A 34 -22.46 -9.16 -25.42
CA SER A 34 -23.11 -10.10 -26.34
C SER A 34 -24.53 -9.66 -26.62
N LYS A 35 -24.93 -9.59 -27.90
CA LYS A 35 -26.27 -9.22 -28.32
C LYS A 35 -26.83 -10.27 -29.28
N GLN A 36 -28.08 -10.67 -29.06
CA GLN A 36 -28.83 -11.50 -29.99
C GLN A 36 -29.43 -10.63 -31.09
N ILE A 37 -29.19 -10.99 -32.35
CA ILE A 37 -29.72 -10.27 -33.51
C ILE A 37 -31.07 -10.92 -33.87
N THR A 38 -32.15 -10.17 -33.68
CA THR A 38 -33.51 -10.51 -34.12
C THR A 38 -33.88 -9.71 -35.37
N MET A 39 -34.17 -10.40 -36.48
CA MET A 39 -34.51 -9.76 -37.76
C MET A 39 -35.77 -8.88 -37.72
N PHE A 40 -36.67 -9.09 -36.76
CA PHE A 40 -37.99 -8.45 -36.76
C PHE A 40 -38.06 -7.09 -36.03
N ASN A 41 -37.02 -6.70 -35.27
CA ASN A 41 -37.11 -5.56 -34.34
C ASN A 41 -36.18 -4.38 -34.65
N GLY A 42 -35.78 -4.19 -35.91
CA GLY A 42 -34.92 -3.06 -36.30
C GLY A 42 -33.51 -3.08 -35.69
N GLY A 43 -33.11 -4.19 -35.07
CA GLY A 43 -31.80 -4.38 -34.45
C GLY A 43 -30.72 -4.60 -35.52
N SER A 44 -30.33 -3.54 -36.20
CA SER A 44 -29.21 -3.55 -37.15
C SER A 44 -27.92 -3.92 -36.43
N GLY A 45 -27.39 -5.10 -36.73
CA GLY A 45 -26.13 -5.61 -36.20
C GLY A 45 -25.69 -6.82 -37.00
N MET A 46 -24.44 -6.83 -37.46
CA MET A 46 -23.88 -7.96 -38.20
C MET A 46 -23.46 -9.04 -37.21
N SER A 47 -23.78 -10.31 -37.51
CA SER A 47 -23.30 -11.43 -36.71
C SER A 47 -21.79 -11.55 -36.87
N GLY A 48 -21.08 -11.65 -35.76
CA GLY A 48 -19.63 -11.67 -35.78
C GLY A 48 -19.01 -11.42 -34.42
N VAL A 49 -17.68 -11.49 -34.39
CA VAL A 49 -16.85 -11.15 -33.24
C VAL A 49 -16.09 -9.88 -33.56
N PHE A 50 -16.28 -8.85 -32.77
CA PHE A 50 -15.66 -7.55 -32.94
C PHE A 50 -14.70 -7.27 -31.79
N PHE A 51 -13.48 -6.85 -32.12
CA PHE A 51 -12.45 -6.44 -31.15
C PHE A 51 -12.15 -4.96 -31.35
N THR A 52 -12.42 -4.15 -30.32
CA THR A 52 -12.14 -2.71 -30.30
C THR A 52 -11.00 -2.46 -29.33
N TYR A 53 -9.90 -1.87 -29.81
CA TYR A 53 -8.74 -1.52 -28.99
C TYR A 53 -8.76 -0.02 -28.67
N GLU A 54 -8.69 0.32 -27.38
CA GLU A 54 -8.61 1.70 -26.90
C GLU A 54 -7.36 1.87 -26.03
N LEU A 55 -6.50 2.83 -26.36
CA LEU A 55 -5.35 3.19 -25.54
C LEU A 55 -5.82 4.11 -24.41
N SER A 56 -5.53 3.71 -23.17
CA SER A 56 -5.77 4.54 -21.99
C SER A 56 -4.86 5.78 -22.01
N PRO A 57 -5.38 6.99 -21.73
CA PRO A 57 -4.56 8.19 -21.59
C PRO A 57 -3.72 8.20 -20.31
N LEU A 58 -3.98 7.26 -19.40
CA LEU A 58 -3.23 7.10 -18.14
C LEU A 58 -2.13 6.04 -18.32
N MET A 59 -0.93 6.36 -17.82
CA MET A 59 0.21 5.44 -17.74
C MET A 59 0.59 5.16 -16.28
N VAL A 60 0.85 3.89 -15.96
CA VAL A 60 1.29 3.47 -14.62
C VAL A 60 2.82 3.41 -14.57
N LYS A 61 3.42 4.08 -13.59
CA LYS A 61 4.88 4.08 -13.37
C LYS A 61 5.24 3.42 -12.04
N TYR A 62 5.83 2.24 -12.10
CA TYR A 62 6.37 1.56 -10.92
C TYR A 62 7.82 1.96 -10.72
N THR A 63 8.14 2.52 -9.54
CA THR A 63 9.51 2.89 -9.17
C THR A 63 9.94 2.10 -7.95
N GLU A 64 10.96 1.26 -8.11
CA GLU A 64 11.55 0.51 -7.01
C GLU A 64 12.43 1.44 -6.17
N LYS A 65 11.98 1.79 -4.95
CA LYS A 65 12.78 2.55 -3.99
C LYS A 65 13.32 1.61 -2.91
N LYS A 66 14.65 1.49 -2.83
CA LYS A 66 15.30 0.80 -1.70
C LYS A 66 15.18 1.69 -0.45
N LYS A 67 14.76 1.11 0.66
CA LYS A 67 14.83 1.78 1.97
C LYS A 67 16.31 1.91 2.35
N SER A 68 16.70 3.09 2.84
CA SER A 68 18.10 3.36 3.23
C SER A 68 18.45 2.60 4.51
N PHE A 69 19.67 2.06 4.58
CA PHE A 69 20.24 1.47 5.80
C PHE A 69 20.28 2.47 6.96
N GLY A 70 20.45 3.77 6.66
CA GLY A 70 20.39 4.82 7.69
C GLY A 70 19.03 4.86 8.40
N HIS A 71 17.94 4.60 7.68
CA HIS A 71 16.60 4.56 8.27
C HIS A 71 16.43 3.40 9.27
N PHE A 72 17.12 2.29 9.02
CA PHE A 72 17.16 1.17 9.96
C PHE A 72 18.00 1.50 11.19
N ALA A 73 19.21 2.06 11.00
CA ALA A 73 20.09 2.43 12.10
C ALA A 73 19.44 3.45 13.05
N THR A 74 18.78 4.49 12.50
CA THR A 74 18.03 5.47 13.30
C THR A 74 16.91 4.82 14.09
N ASN A 75 16.16 3.88 13.50
CA ASN A 75 15.10 3.18 14.20
C ASN A 75 15.64 2.32 15.36
N VAL A 76 16.77 1.63 15.17
CA VAL A 76 17.40 0.82 16.23
C VAL A 76 17.88 1.72 17.37
N CYS A 77 18.57 2.82 17.05
CA CYS A 77 19.03 3.78 18.04
C CYS A 77 17.85 4.36 18.86
N ALA A 78 16.76 4.74 18.17
CA ALA A 78 15.57 5.28 18.82
C ALA A 78 14.93 4.29 19.82
N ILE A 79 14.87 3.00 19.46
CA ILE A 79 14.32 1.97 20.36
C ILE A 79 15.24 1.75 21.56
N ILE A 80 16.54 1.59 21.35
CA ILE A 80 17.50 1.35 22.44
C ILE A 80 17.54 2.54 23.41
N GLY A 81 17.68 3.76 22.87
CA GLY A 81 17.69 4.97 23.68
C GLY A 81 16.37 5.20 24.41
N GLY A 82 15.24 4.90 23.77
CA GLY A 82 13.91 4.97 24.39
C GLY A 82 13.77 4.02 25.57
N VAL A 83 14.12 2.74 25.39
CA VAL A 83 14.02 1.73 26.46
C VAL A 83 14.94 2.08 27.63
N PHE A 84 16.17 2.51 27.37
CA PHE A 84 17.11 2.89 28.43
C PHE A 84 16.61 4.10 29.24
N THR A 85 16.08 5.12 28.55
CA THR A 85 15.53 6.31 29.19
C THR A 85 14.31 5.98 30.05
N VAL A 86 13.39 5.15 29.52
CA VAL A 86 12.17 4.76 30.25
C VAL A 86 12.51 3.88 31.45
N ALA A 87 13.44 2.94 31.32
CA ALA A 87 13.87 2.09 32.43
C ALA A 87 14.52 2.91 33.56
N GLY A 88 15.41 3.85 33.23
CA GLY A 88 16.05 4.72 34.22
C GLY A 88 15.07 5.66 34.93
N LEU A 89 14.06 6.16 34.20
CA LEU A 89 12.97 6.93 34.81
C LEU A 89 12.19 6.08 35.82
N ILE A 90 11.78 4.87 35.43
CA ILE A 90 11.00 3.98 36.31
C ILE A 90 11.79 3.63 37.58
N ASP A 91 13.05 3.27 37.46
CA ASP A 91 13.91 2.93 38.60
C ASP A 91 14.03 4.12 39.58
N THR A 92 14.31 5.31 39.05
CA THR A 92 14.44 6.54 39.84
C THR A 92 13.11 6.89 40.52
N PHE A 93 11.98 6.75 39.83
CA PHE A 93 10.65 6.97 40.39
C PHE A 93 10.32 5.97 41.49
N PHE A 94 10.67 4.69 41.31
CA PHE A 94 10.40 3.65 42.28
C PHE A 94 11.21 3.86 43.57
N TYR A 95 12.50 4.15 43.43
CA TYR A 95 13.39 4.42 44.58
C TYR A 95 12.95 5.64 45.39
N HIS A 96 12.58 6.74 44.72
CA HIS A 96 12.06 7.93 45.42
C HIS A 96 10.70 7.67 46.07
N SER A 97 9.81 6.93 45.42
CA SER A 97 8.50 6.54 45.97
C SER A 97 8.65 5.72 47.24
N VAL A 98 9.50 4.68 47.23
CA VAL A 98 9.74 3.82 48.39
C VAL A 98 10.36 4.60 49.54
N ARG A 99 11.39 5.43 49.29
CA ARG A 99 12.00 6.26 50.35
C ARG A 99 11.04 7.32 50.89
N ALA A 100 10.20 7.92 50.06
CA ALA A 100 9.20 8.88 50.50
C ALA A 100 8.12 8.23 51.38
N ILE A 101 7.73 6.99 51.08
CA ILE A 101 6.77 6.23 51.90
C ILE A 101 7.41 5.81 53.23
N GLN A 102 8.64 5.27 53.22
CA GLN A 102 9.37 4.93 54.45
C GLN A 102 9.54 6.16 55.36
N LYS A 103 9.96 7.31 54.80
CA LYS A 103 10.11 8.54 55.56
C LYS A 103 8.78 9.05 56.13
N LYS A 104 7.65 8.82 55.43
CA LYS A 104 6.30 9.12 55.93
C LYS A 104 5.83 8.15 57.02
N GLN A 105 6.26 6.88 56.99
CA GLN A 105 6.00 5.91 58.04
C GLN A 105 6.85 6.20 59.30
N GLU A 106 8.12 6.55 59.15
CA GLU A 106 9.01 6.91 60.26
C GLU A 106 8.57 8.18 60.99
N LEU A 107 7.94 9.12 60.28
CA LEU A 107 7.34 10.32 60.87
C LEU A 107 5.98 10.04 61.56
N GLY A 108 5.57 8.78 61.69
CA GLY A 108 4.43 8.35 62.52
C GLY A 108 3.06 8.80 62.02
N LYS A 109 2.94 9.39 60.82
CA LYS A 109 1.70 10.01 60.32
C LYS A 109 0.64 9.05 59.77
N PHE A 110 0.71 7.77 60.14
CA PHE A 110 -0.27 6.74 59.79
C PHE A 110 -0.89 6.05 61.02
N ASN A 111 -0.72 6.62 62.22
CA ASN A 111 -1.62 6.41 63.36
C ASN A 111 -2.34 7.71 63.68
#